data_AF-C5FZ85-F1
#
_entry.id   AF-C5FZ85-F1
#
_cell.length_a   1.000
_cell.length_b   1.000
_cell.length_c   1.000
_cell.angle_alpha   90.00
_cell.angle_beta   90.00
_cell.angle_gamma   90.00
#
_symmetry.space_group_name_H-M   'P 1'
#
loop_
_entity.id
_entity.type
_entity.pdbx_description
1 polymer ?
#
loop_
_entity_poly.entity_id
_entity_poly.type
_entity_poly.pdbx_seq_one_letter_code
_entity_poly.pdbx_strand_id
1 'polypeptide(L)'
;MKTVLKTTTRFKTIIVQGRYHTMMRRFLLALLVCTAEAHIVFKHAPLSCDPILPAFQGCLRGQRCSRYGQCESSHRPEDEIQPPQSMPSGRVMVEGTLLPDGTIVWLNGCNRGAQGFGIAKDPVYDPWIYNPHASHVERWAVGGSSSIARMYHSVALLLLDGTVMVAGSNPVEQPVLVPNLKDPKTAYVTEFRVEIYTPHYLSGNKATQRPFDVILSSRHLVSNGGIFTIKFSVHKEAIDLHIVLYQGGFVTHSLHMGHRMLYLDYKGWKAGEIDQVIDVTMPPDSNVAPPGAYVVYVVVDGVPSMGQFVMVGNPVQSDKGKHGDKVSATEADAQEEQKSKQSEKDKVGKNIVGPKDDQKIGNGPKDDKGKGEKADEIGDKKATGDKESQDKDKQGDDGKEDGEKDEQESKGEPK
;
A
#
# COMPACT_ATOMS: atom_id res chain seq x y z
N MET A 1 -40.29 -0.61 8.15
CA MET A 1 -40.86 0.60 7.48
C MET A 1 -39.87 1.06 6.40
N LYS A 2 -40.32 1.74 5.33
CA LYS A 2 -39.43 2.33 4.31
C LYS A 2 -39.53 3.84 4.38
N THR A 3 -38.39 4.53 4.50
CA THR A 3 -38.30 6.00 4.42
C THR A 3 -37.55 6.36 3.15
N VAL A 4 -38.13 7.23 2.32
CA VAL A 4 -37.55 7.65 1.03
C VAL A 4 -37.34 9.16 1.06
N LEU A 5 -36.09 9.62 1.04
CA LEU A 5 -35.79 11.01 0.74
C LEU A 5 -35.82 11.22 -0.77
N LYS A 6 -36.61 12.22 -1.22
CA LYS A 6 -36.54 12.76 -2.59
C LYS A 6 -35.90 14.15 -2.55
N THR A 7 -34.69 14.28 -3.07
CA THR A 7 -34.10 15.58 -3.42
C THR A 7 -34.40 15.88 -4.89
N THR A 8 -34.93 17.08 -5.19
CA THR A 8 -35.38 17.44 -6.55
C THR A 8 -34.66 18.69 -7.03
N THR A 9 -33.63 18.52 -7.86
CA THR A 9 -32.85 19.63 -8.42
C THR A 9 -33.45 20.10 -9.74
N ARG A 10 -33.99 21.33 -9.80
CA ARG A 10 -34.49 21.95 -11.04
C ARG A 10 -33.39 22.76 -11.73
N PHE A 11 -32.99 22.35 -12.93
CA PHE A 11 -32.29 23.26 -13.84
C PHE A 11 -33.29 24.19 -14.57
N LYS A 12 -32.96 25.48 -14.63
CA LYS A 12 -33.59 26.44 -15.55
C LYS A 12 -32.66 26.66 -16.74
N THR A 13 -33.13 26.39 -17.95
CA THR A 13 -32.46 26.83 -19.18
C THR A 13 -33.29 27.96 -19.80
N ILE A 14 -32.63 29.09 -20.08
CA ILE A 14 -33.23 30.24 -20.76
C ILE A 14 -32.89 30.10 -22.26
N ILE A 15 -33.90 30.20 -23.13
CA ILE A 15 -33.70 30.27 -24.58
C ILE A 15 -34.50 31.46 -25.13
N VAL A 16 -33.88 32.20 -26.05
CA VAL A 16 -34.37 33.48 -26.60
C VAL A 16 -35.48 33.25 -27.63
N GLN A 17 -36.44 34.19 -27.73
CA GLN A 17 -37.54 34.11 -28.69
C GLN A 17 -37.12 34.46 -30.12
N GLY A 18 -37.55 33.64 -31.09
CA GLY A 18 -37.75 33.98 -32.49
C GLY A 18 -39.17 33.58 -32.91
N ARG A 19 -39.84 34.35 -33.78
CA ARG A 19 -41.29 34.19 -34.08
C ARG A 19 -41.57 33.88 -35.55
N TYR A 20 -42.21 32.72 -35.78
CA TYR A 20 -43.11 32.35 -36.89
C TYR A 20 -42.60 32.44 -38.35
N HIS A 21 -43.13 31.66 -39.32
CA HIS A 21 -44.23 30.67 -39.26
C HIS A 21 -43.67 29.22 -39.41
N THR A 22 -44.12 28.21 -40.18
CA THR A 22 -45.22 28.02 -41.16
C THR A 22 -45.64 26.53 -41.19
N MET A 23 -46.89 26.25 -41.58
CA MET A 23 -47.42 24.97 -42.13
C MET A 23 -47.04 23.60 -41.51
N MET A 24 -48.03 23.06 -40.80
CA MET A 24 -48.38 21.64 -40.60
C MET A 24 -47.63 20.56 -41.40
N ARG A 25 -46.98 19.62 -40.68
CA ARG A 25 -47.12 18.18 -40.95
C ARG A 25 -47.18 17.39 -39.64
N ARG A 26 -48.06 16.38 -39.57
CA ARG A 26 -48.33 15.60 -38.35
C ARG A 26 -47.23 14.57 -38.11
N PHE A 27 -46.55 14.64 -36.97
CA PHE A 27 -45.90 13.49 -36.34
C PHE A 27 -46.01 13.62 -34.81
N LEU A 28 -46.52 12.59 -34.13
CA LEU A 28 -46.41 12.48 -32.68
C LEU A 28 -44.97 12.03 -32.36
N LEU A 29 -44.08 12.99 -32.07
CA LEU A 29 -42.79 12.68 -31.50
C LEU A 29 -42.94 12.54 -29.98
N ALA A 30 -43.26 11.33 -29.52
CA ALA A 30 -43.31 11.02 -28.10
C ALA A 30 -41.91 11.19 -27.49
N LEU A 31 -41.77 12.13 -26.55
CA LEU A 31 -40.53 12.39 -25.81
C LEU A 31 -40.26 11.25 -24.83
N LEU A 32 -39.72 10.16 -25.35
CA LEU A 32 -39.32 8.97 -24.60
C LEU A 32 -38.01 9.27 -23.86
N VAL A 33 -38.11 10.03 -22.77
CA VAL A 33 -37.00 10.32 -21.86
C VAL A 33 -36.64 9.04 -21.12
N CYS A 34 -35.76 8.24 -21.70
CA CYS A 34 -35.16 7.08 -21.04
C CYS A 34 -34.29 7.55 -19.86
N THR A 35 -34.88 7.67 -18.68
CA THR A 35 -34.15 7.74 -17.42
C THR A 35 -33.46 6.40 -17.20
N ALA A 36 -32.21 6.30 -17.65
CA ALA A 36 -31.35 5.14 -17.42
C ALA A 36 -30.92 5.10 -15.94
N GLU A 37 -31.85 4.73 -15.06
CA GLU A 37 -31.52 4.43 -13.67
C GLU A 37 -30.67 3.16 -13.63
N ALA A 38 -29.35 3.34 -13.52
CA ALA A 38 -28.39 2.27 -13.32
C ALA A 38 -28.54 1.67 -11.91
N HIS A 39 -29.62 0.91 -11.70
CA HIS A 39 -29.82 0.08 -10.52
C HIS A 39 -28.79 -1.06 -10.53
N ILE A 40 -27.57 -0.76 -10.10
CA ILE A 40 -26.55 -1.77 -9.78
C ILE A 40 -26.99 -2.45 -8.47
N VAL A 41 -28.05 -3.24 -8.57
CA VAL A 41 -28.40 -4.23 -7.57
C VAL A 41 -27.36 -5.32 -7.67
N PHE A 42 -26.31 -5.21 -6.85
CA PHE A 42 -25.54 -6.37 -6.44
C PHE A 42 -26.51 -7.36 -5.80
N LYS A 43 -27.07 -8.27 -6.60
CA LYS A 43 -27.74 -9.46 -6.09
C LYS A 43 -26.65 -10.18 -5.30
N HIS A 44 -26.77 -10.13 -3.97
CA HIS A 44 -25.87 -10.84 -3.07
C HIS A 44 -25.79 -12.28 -3.55
N ALA A 45 -24.63 -12.70 -4.05
CA ALA A 45 -24.43 -14.06 -4.52
C ALA A 45 -24.64 -14.96 -3.31
N PRO A 46 -25.68 -15.82 -3.29
CA PRO A 46 -26.00 -16.59 -2.11
C PRO A 46 -24.81 -17.50 -1.80
N LEU A 47 -24.30 -17.42 -0.57
CA LEU A 47 -23.19 -18.23 -0.12
C LEU A 47 -23.59 -19.71 -0.18
N SER A 48 -23.12 -20.40 -1.21
CA SER A 48 -23.38 -21.80 -1.50
C SER A 48 -22.09 -22.60 -1.42
N CYS A 49 -22.16 -23.77 -0.80
CA CYS A 49 -21.02 -24.63 -0.52
C CYS A 49 -21.30 -26.07 -1.01
N ASP A 50 -20.26 -26.87 -1.20
CA ASP A 50 -20.41 -28.29 -1.52
C ASP A 50 -20.27 -29.14 -0.24
N PRO A 51 -21.30 -29.89 0.18
CA PRO A 51 -21.23 -30.74 1.37
C PRO A 51 -20.39 -32.02 1.18
N ILE A 52 -19.90 -32.30 -0.03
CA ILE A 52 -19.12 -33.49 -0.41
C ILE A 52 -17.61 -33.15 -0.47
N LEU A 53 -17.23 -31.88 -0.66
CA LEU A 53 -15.83 -31.44 -0.76
C LEU A 53 -15.32 -30.86 0.58
N PRO A 54 -14.43 -31.56 1.32
CA PRO A 54 -14.04 -31.18 2.68
C PRO A 54 -12.93 -30.11 2.73
N ALA A 55 -13.04 -29.01 1.98
CA ALA A 55 -12.17 -27.84 2.11
C ALA A 55 -12.78 -26.53 1.55
N PHE A 56 -13.00 -25.55 2.43
CA PHE A 56 -12.98 -24.09 2.17
C PHE A 56 -13.58 -23.55 0.84
N GLN A 57 -14.81 -23.92 0.47
CA GLN A 57 -15.57 -23.17 -0.54
C GLN A 57 -16.98 -22.80 -0.06
N GLY A 58 -17.40 -21.57 -0.37
CA GLY A 58 -18.75 -21.05 -0.15
C GLY A 58 -18.97 -20.21 1.11
N CYS A 59 -18.61 -20.75 2.29
CA CYS A 59 -19.04 -20.16 3.57
C CYS A 59 -18.04 -19.19 4.21
N LEU A 60 -18.56 -18.19 4.95
CA LEU A 60 -17.74 -17.28 5.75
C LEU A 60 -17.24 -17.96 7.04
N ARG A 61 -16.19 -17.40 7.65
CA ARG A 61 -15.69 -17.89 8.95
C ARG A 61 -16.80 -17.76 10.02
N GLY A 62 -17.00 -18.81 10.82
CA GLY A 62 -18.14 -18.93 11.74
C GLY A 62 -19.41 -19.56 11.12
N GLN A 63 -19.39 -19.89 9.82
CA GLN A 63 -20.45 -20.65 9.14
C GLN A 63 -19.94 -22.04 8.74
N ARG A 64 -20.82 -23.04 8.87
CA ARG A 64 -20.61 -24.41 8.37
C ARG A 64 -21.46 -24.65 7.12
N CYS A 65 -20.97 -25.51 6.23
CA CYS A 65 -21.80 -26.02 5.15
C CYS A 65 -22.87 -26.97 5.71
N SER A 66 -24.11 -26.82 5.26
CA SER A 66 -25.19 -27.76 5.52
C SER A 66 -25.22 -28.88 4.48
N ARG A 67 -25.88 -29.99 4.80
CA ARG A 67 -26.11 -31.11 3.87
C ARG A 67 -26.90 -30.74 2.59
N TYR A 68 -27.37 -29.50 2.48
CA TYR A 68 -28.11 -28.94 1.35
C TYR A 68 -27.31 -27.85 0.61
N GLY A 69 -26.02 -27.71 0.90
CA GLY A 69 -25.13 -26.73 0.26
C GLY A 69 -25.35 -25.28 0.70
N GLN A 70 -25.95 -25.06 1.88
CA GLN A 70 -26.24 -23.74 2.44
C GLN A 70 -25.29 -23.42 3.59
N CYS A 71 -24.86 -22.17 3.70
CA CYS A 71 -24.00 -21.72 4.80
C CYS A 71 -24.82 -21.34 6.04
N GLU A 72 -24.79 -22.19 7.06
CA GLU A 72 -25.50 -22.03 8.33
C GLU A 72 -24.53 -21.56 9.41
N SER A 73 -24.98 -20.75 10.38
CA SER A 73 -24.16 -20.40 11.55
C SER A 73 -23.73 -21.66 12.29
N SER A 74 -22.42 -21.80 12.56
CA SER A 74 -21.95 -22.88 13.41
C SER A 74 -22.12 -22.49 14.88
N HIS A 75 -22.68 -23.41 15.67
CA HIS A 75 -22.91 -23.23 17.11
C HIS A 75 -21.87 -24.01 17.95
N ARG A 76 -20.67 -24.25 17.38
CA ARG A 76 -19.53 -24.70 18.18
C ARG A 76 -18.95 -23.50 18.95
N PRO A 77 -18.48 -23.66 20.20
CA PRO A 77 -17.77 -22.59 20.92
C PRO A 77 -16.54 -22.07 20.15
N GLU A 78 -15.91 -22.93 19.35
CA GLU A 78 -14.77 -22.61 18.47
C GLU A 78 -15.13 -21.70 17.28
N ASP A 79 -16.40 -21.76 16.83
CA ASP A 79 -16.92 -21.01 15.68
C ASP A 79 -17.75 -19.77 16.11
N GLU A 80 -17.97 -19.57 17.41
CA GLU A 80 -18.79 -18.48 17.92
C GLU A 80 -18.20 -17.14 17.48
N ILE A 81 -18.99 -16.37 16.72
CA ILE A 81 -18.58 -15.08 16.17
C ILE A 81 -18.41 -14.11 17.34
N GLN A 82 -17.16 -13.98 17.79
CA GLN A 82 -16.74 -13.02 18.80
C GLN A 82 -17.36 -11.64 18.46
N PRO A 83 -18.02 -10.98 19.43
CA PRO A 83 -18.81 -9.79 19.14
C PRO A 83 -17.95 -8.73 18.44
N PRO A 84 -18.47 -8.04 17.41
CA PRO A 84 -17.68 -7.19 16.52
C PRO A 84 -16.94 -6.13 17.33
N GLN A 85 -15.63 -6.30 17.39
CA GLN A 85 -14.77 -5.59 18.33
C GLN A 85 -14.56 -4.15 17.86
N SER A 86 -14.64 -3.20 18.79
CA SER A 86 -14.36 -1.80 18.49
C SER A 86 -12.91 -1.62 18.05
N MET A 87 -12.71 -0.90 16.95
CA MET A 87 -11.42 -0.29 16.60
C MET A 87 -11.09 0.82 17.62
N PRO A 88 -9.81 1.18 17.82
CA PRO A 88 -9.40 2.20 18.79
C PRO A 88 -10.12 3.55 18.62
N SER A 89 -10.42 3.95 17.39
CA SER A 89 -11.43 4.96 17.08
C SER A 89 -12.02 4.72 15.69
N GLY A 90 -12.93 5.59 15.24
CA GLY A 90 -13.40 5.59 13.86
C GLY A 90 -12.24 5.78 12.87
N ARG A 91 -12.25 5.03 11.77
CA ARG A 91 -11.35 5.23 10.62
C ARG A 91 -12.03 4.74 9.34
N VAL A 92 -12.09 5.60 8.32
CA VAL A 92 -12.50 5.29 6.95
C VAL A 92 -11.31 5.47 6.01
N MET A 93 -11.30 4.77 4.87
CA MET A 93 -10.18 4.75 3.91
C MET A 93 -8.88 4.18 4.54
N VAL A 94 -9.01 3.08 5.28
CA VAL A 94 -7.89 2.42 5.94
C VAL A 94 -7.18 1.47 4.98
N GLU A 95 -5.85 1.51 4.99
CA GLU A 95 -5.01 0.50 4.35
C GLU A 95 -4.67 -0.58 5.38
N GLY A 96 -5.22 -1.78 5.22
CA GLY A 96 -4.93 -2.94 6.06
C GLY A 96 -3.83 -3.80 5.43
N THR A 97 -2.59 -3.66 5.89
CA THR A 97 -1.43 -4.42 5.38
C THR A 97 -1.12 -5.60 6.30
N LEU A 98 -1.04 -6.81 5.74
CA LEU A 98 -0.63 -8.02 6.46
C LEU A 98 0.88 -7.98 6.71
N LEU A 99 1.31 -8.33 7.91
CA LEU A 99 2.71 -8.32 8.32
C LEU A 99 3.25 -9.75 8.55
N PRO A 100 4.54 -10.04 8.31
CA PRO A 100 5.07 -11.42 8.35
C PRO A 100 4.99 -12.11 9.71
N ASP A 101 4.80 -11.36 10.80
CA ASP A 101 4.58 -11.87 12.16
C ASP A 101 3.11 -12.24 12.45
N GLY A 102 2.22 -12.06 11.46
CA GLY A 102 0.80 -12.38 11.56
C GLY A 102 -0.04 -11.24 12.13
N THR A 103 0.58 -10.12 12.49
CA THR A 103 -0.15 -8.89 12.80
C THR A 103 -0.64 -8.21 11.52
N ILE A 104 -1.58 -7.27 11.67
CA ILE A 104 -2.10 -6.46 10.58
C ILE A 104 -1.91 -5.00 10.96
N VAL A 105 -1.18 -4.22 10.16
CA VAL A 105 -1.08 -2.78 10.38
C VAL A 105 -2.16 -2.05 9.60
N TRP A 106 -2.86 -1.15 10.30
CA TRP A 106 -3.95 -0.32 9.83
C TRP A 106 -3.40 1.10 9.70
N LEU A 107 -3.14 1.49 8.45
CA LEU A 107 -2.51 2.74 8.06
C LEU A 107 -3.51 3.67 7.37
N ASN A 108 -3.12 4.93 7.24
CA ASN A 108 -3.83 5.96 6.46
C ASN A 108 -5.29 6.21 6.93
N GLY A 109 -6.01 7.02 6.16
CA GLY A 109 -7.42 7.28 6.36
C GLY A 109 -7.72 8.42 7.33
N CYS A 110 -9.00 8.57 7.64
CA CYS A 110 -9.52 9.67 8.47
C CYS A 110 -10.66 9.20 9.36
N ASN A 111 -10.94 9.91 10.44
CA ASN A 111 -11.90 9.47 11.45
C ASN A 111 -13.35 9.42 10.93
N ARG A 112 -13.71 10.32 10.00
CA ARG A 112 -15.06 10.41 9.41
C ARG A 112 -15.07 10.99 8.00
N GLY A 113 -16.06 10.58 7.21
CA GLY A 113 -16.25 11.02 5.83
C GLY A 113 -16.39 9.82 4.90
N ALA A 114 -15.92 9.96 3.67
CA ALA A 114 -15.88 8.92 2.65
C ALA A 114 -14.74 9.17 1.67
N GLN A 115 -14.49 8.19 0.79
CA GLN A 115 -13.66 8.37 -0.40
C GLN A 115 -14.24 9.44 -1.32
N GLY A 116 -13.37 10.19 -2.01
CA GLY A 116 -13.73 11.34 -2.84
C GLY A 116 -13.20 12.68 -2.31
N PHE A 117 -13.20 13.69 -3.18
CA PHE A 117 -12.53 14.97 -2.92
C PHE A 117 -13.27 15.87 -1.91
N GLY A 118 -12.55 16.36 -0.90
CA GLY A 118 -13.07 17.32 0.10
C GLY A 118 -14.19 16.80 1.03
N ILE A 119 -14.41 15.48 1.11
CA ILE A 119 -15.44 14.85 1.97
C ILE A 119 -14.82 14.34 3.28
N ALA A 120 -13.63 13.74 3.19
CA ALA A 120 -12.87 13.18 4.31
C ALA A 120 -12.42 14.27 5.31
N LYS A 121 -12.51 13.98 6.62
CA LYS A 121 -12.12 14.91 7.70
C LYS A 121 -11.43 14.19 8.85
N ASP A 122 -10.56 14.94 9.52
CA ASP A 122 -9.84 14.53 10.74
C ASP A 122 -8.95 13.29 10.48
N PRO A 123 -7.79 13.45 9.80
CA PRO A 123 -6.88 12.36 9.46
C PRO A 123 -6.47 11.54 10.69
N VAL A 124 -6.30 10.23 10.52
CA VAL A 124 -5.75 9.38 11.60
C VAL A 124 -4.27 9.15 11.34
N TYR A 125 -3.44 9.85 12.12
CA TYR A 125 -1.98 9.91 11.97
C TYR A 125 -1.24 8.69 12.51
N ASP A 126 -1.88 7.94 13.41
CA ASP A 126 -1.27 6.80 14.09
C ASP A 126 -1.50 5.49 13.31
N PRO A 127 -0.46 4.66 13.11
CA PRO A 127 -0.66 3.25 12.76
C PRO A 127 -1.34 2.51 13.92
N TRP A 128 -2.34 1.67 13.63
CA TRP A 128 -2.82 0.68 14.61
C TRP A 128 -2.36 -0.71 14.20
N ILE A 129 -1.85 -1.48 15.16
CA ILE A 129 -1.40 -2.86 14.94
C ILE A 129 -2.45 -3.78 15.57
N TYR A 130 -3.06 -4.62 14.76
CA TYR A 130 -4.01 -5.64 15.19
C TYR A 130 -3.29 -6.99 15.29
N ASN A 131 -3.31 -7.61 16.47
CA ASN A 131 -2.78 -8.96 16.68
C ASN A 131 -3.95 -9.97 16.78
N PRO A 132 -4.16 -10.84 15.76
CA PRO A 132 -5.27 -11.80 15.77
C PRO A 132 -5.17 -12.89 16.86
N HIS A 133 -4.00 -13.07 17.48
CA HIS A 133 -3.72 -14.10 18.49
C HIS A 133 -3.70 -13.56 19.94
N ALA A 134 -3.57 -12.24 20.14
CA ALA A 134 -3.53 -11.63 21.48
C ALA A 134 -4.90 -11.68 22.20
N SER A 135 -4.90 -11.47 23.53
CA SER A 135 -6.15 -11.36 24.29
C SER A 135 -7.02 -10.20 23.79
N HIS A 136 -8.32 -10.18 24.15
CA HIS A 136 -9.23 -9.11 23.73
C HIS A 136 -8.81 -7.71 24.21
N VAL A 137 -8.02 -7.60 25.28
CA VAL A 137 -7.54 -6.33 25.84
C VAL A 137 -6.18 -5.89 25.28
N GLU A 138 -5.38 -6.80 24.72
CA GLU A 138 -4.06 -6.54 24.13
C GLU A 138 -4.08 -6.55 22.59
N ARG A 139 -5.26 -6.76 22.00
CA ARG A 139 -5.47 -7.01 20.56
C ARG A 139 -5.11 -5.84 19.64
N TRP A 140 -5.12 -4.63 20.16
CA TRP A 140 -4.77 -3.40 19.44
C TRP A 140 -3.60 -2.69 20.13
N ALA A 141 -2.54 -2.41 19.39
CA ALA A 141 -1.47 -1.51 19.79
C ALA A 141 -1.39 -0.30 18.86
N VAL A 142 -0.76 0.79 19.33
CA VAL A 142 -0.54 2.01 18.55
C VAL A 142 0.94 2.10 18.17
N GLY A 143 1.21 2.34 16.88
CA GLY A 143 2.58 2.51 16.35
C GLY A 143 3.04 3.96 16.36
N GLY A 144 4.26 4.21 15.86
CA GLY A 144 4.79 5.57 15.70
C GLY A 144 4.00 6.39 14.67
N SER A 145 3.45 7.52 15.09
CA SER A 145 2.61 8.43 14.30
C SER A 145 3.40 9.17 13.21
N SER A 146 2.73 9.46 12.08
CA SER A 146 3.22 10.41 11.07
C SER A 146 2.68 11.82 11.32
N SER A 147 3.28 12.85 10.73
CA SER A 147 2.68 14.19 10.59
C SER A 147 1.97 14.40 9.25
N ILE A 148 1.99 13.40 8.36
CA ILE A 148 1.44 13.47 7.00
C ILE A 148 0.00 12.93 6.98
N ALA A 149 -0.92 13.75 6.46
CA ALA A 149 -2.33 13.36 6.29
C ALA A 149 -2.49 12.43 5.09
N ARG A 150 -2.34 11.11 5.30
CA ARG A 150 -2.52 10.07 4.27
C ARG A 150 -4.01 9.82 4.00
N MET A 151 -4.62 10.69 3.21
CA MET A 151 -6.07 10.74 2.96
C MET A 151 -6.48 9.90 1.73
N TYR A 152 -7.58 10.27 1.06
CA TYR A 152 -8.03 9.68 -0.19
C TYR A 152 -6.91 9.65 -1.26
N HIS A 153 -6.85 8.60 -2.07
CA HIS A 153 -5.73 8.26 -2.97
C HIS A 153 -4.35 8.06 -2.28
N SER A 154 -4.30 7.77 -0.98
CA SER A 154 -3.11 7.13 -0.38
C SER A 154 -3.13 5.61 -0.62
N VAL A 155 -1.98 4.96 -0.40
CA VAL A 155 -1.80 3.50 -0.46
C VAL A 155 -0.75 3.05 0.58
N ALA A 156 -0.75 1.76 0.93
CA ALA A 156 0.33 1.13 1.70
C ALA A 156 0.65 -0.30 1.19
N LEU A 157 1.92 -0.71 1.23
CA LEU A 157 2.39 -2.01 0.74
C LEU A 157 3.62 -2.52 1.51
N LEU A 158 3.65 -3.81 1.89
CA LEU A 158 4.82 -4.44 2.52
C LEU A 158 5.95 -4.64 1.48
N LEU A 159 7.17 -4.23 1.84
CA LEU A 159 8.38 -4.33 1.03
C LEU A 159 9.23 -5.57 1.37
N LEU A 160 10.15 -5.93 0.47
CA LEU A 160 11.07 -7.06 0.64
C LEU A 160 11.98 -6.95 1.88
N ASP A 161 12.22 -5.76 2.40
CA ASP A 161 12.96 -5.55 3.64
C ASP A 161 12.07 -5.69 4.90
N GLY A 162 10.81 -6.08 4.76
CA GLY A 162 9.86 -6.21 5.87
C GLY A 162 9.34 -4.88 6.42
N THR A 163 9.68 -3.74 5.80
CA THR A 163 9.04 -2.45 6.10
C THR A 163 7.78 -2.23 5.27
N VAL A 164 6.97 -1.23 5.59
CA VAL A 164 5.77 -0.88 4.82
C VAL A 164 5.96 0.46 4.14
N MET A 165 5.93 0.49 2.81
CA MET A 165 5.89 1.72 2.02
C MET A 165 4.51 2.37 2.17
N VAL A 166 4.48 3.67 2.47
CA VAL A 166 3.26 4.48 2.54
C VAL A 166 3.40 5.64 1.55
N ALA A 167 2.47 5.72 0.59
CA ALA A 167 2.61 6.63 -0.54
C ALA A 167 1.32 7.37 -0.87
N GLY A 168 1.48 8.54 -1.49
CA GLY A 168 0.41 9.44 -1.90
C GLY A 168 -0.37 10.08 -0.75
N SER A 169 -1.05 11.16 -1.06
CA SER A 169 -2.52 11.18 -1.07
C SER A 169 -2.98 12.34 -1.95
N ASN A 170 -4.18 12.26 -2.50
CA ASN A 170 -4.76 13.37 -3.26
C ASN A 170 -6.25 13.53 -2.92
N PRO A 171 -6.58 14.18 -1.78
CA PRO A 171 -7.95 14.44 -1.34
C PRO A 171 -8.62 15.61 -2.08
N VAL A 172 -8.00 16.11 -3.18
CA VAL A 172 -8.40 17.30 -3.94
C VAL A 172 -8.47 17.02 -5.44
N GLU A 173 -9.37 17.71 -6.15
CA GLU A 173 -9.63 17.49 -7.58
C GLU A 173 -8.49 17.96 -8.49
N GLN A 174 -7.75 18.99 -8.08
CA GLN A 174 -6.56 19.52 -8.74
C GLN A 174 -5.42 19.67 -7.72
N PRO A 175 -4.14 19.53 -8.10
CA PRO A 175 -3.05 19.52 -7.13
C PRO A 175 -2.96 20.78 -6.26
N VAL A 176 -3.00 20.60 -4.93
CA VAL A 176 -2.86 21.69 -3.94
C VAL A 176 -1.53 21.52 -3.21
N LEU A 177 -0.66 22.53 -3.28
CA LEU A 177 0.68 22.50 -2.67
C LEU A 177 0.78 23.23 -1.33
N VAL A 178 -0.21 24.06 -0.97
CA VAL A 178 -0.25 24.84 0.28
C VAL A 178 -1.59 24.59 0.97
N PRO A 179 -1.62 24.16 2.24
CA PRO A 179 -2.87 23.86 2.94
C PRO A 179 -3.64 25.13 3.32
N ASN A 180 -4.92 25.18 3.00
CA ASN A 180 -5.82 26.23 3.43
C ASN A 180 -6.74 25.73 4.56
N LEU A 181 -6.30 25.86 5.80
CA LEU A 181 -7.05 25.40 6.99
C LEU A 181 -8.42 26.08 7.18
N LYS A 182 -8.75 27.13 6.41
CA LYS A 182 -10.06 27.81 6.43
C LYS A 182 -11.08 27.19 5.46
N ASP A 183 -10.65 26.37 4.50
CA ASP A 183 -11.52 25.63 3.58
C ASP A 183 -11.29 24.12 3.75
N PRO A 184 -12.26 23.36 4.30
CA PRO A 184 -12.16 21.92 4.43
C PRO A 184 -11.89 21.15 3.13
N LYS A 185 -12.15 21.73 1.94
CA LYS A 185 -11.81 21.11 0.66
C LYS A 185 -10.34 21.25 0.28
N THR A 186 -9.60 22.21 0.85
CA THR A 186 -8.19 22.49 0.52
C THR A 186 -7.28 22.54 1.76
N ALA A 187 -7.78 22.11 2.92
CA ALA A 187 -7.04 22.00 4.18
C ALA A 187 -5.92 20.94 4.16
N TYR A 188 -5.98 19.96 3.25
CA TYR A 188 -4.96 18.93 3.06
C TYR A 188 -4.39 19.02 1.63
N VAL A 189 -3.07 18.98 1.53
CA VAL A 189 -2.33 19.07 0.26
C VAL A 189 -2.35 17.76 -0.52
N THR A 190 -2.04 17.83 -1.81
CA THR A 190 -1.60 16.68 -2.60
C THR A 190 -0.20 16.29 -2.13
N GLU A 191 -0.06 15.06 -1.64
CA GLU A 191 1.18 14.57 -1.05
C GLU A 191 1.95 13.69 -2.03
N PHE A 192 3.20 14.10 -2.30
CA PHE A 192 4.13 13.47 -3.24
C PHE A 192 5.24 12.67 -2.54
N ARG A 193 5.44 12.88 -1.23
CA ARG A 193 6.44 12.17 -0.43
C ARG A 193 6.00 10.73 -0.19
N VAL A 194 6.97 9.82 -0.25
CA VAL A 194 6.83 8.43 0.24
C VAL A 194 7.43 8.35 1.63
N GLU A 195 6.76 7.65 2.54
CA GLU A 195 7.27 7.27 3.86
C GLU A 195 7.54 5.76 3.89
N ILE A 196 8.48 5.36 4.75
CA ILE A 196 8.68 3.97 5.13
C ILE A 196 8.28 3.83 6.60
N TYR A 197 7.24 3.05 6.86
CA TYR A 197 6.87 2.65 8.21
C TYR A 197 7.65 1.39 8.60
N THR A 198 8.48 1.50 9.64
CA THR A 198 9.26 0.38 10.21
C THR A 198 8.43 -0.32 11.30
N PRO A 199 7.96 -1.56 11.11
CA PRO A 199 7.08 -2.21 12.07
C PRO A 199 7.80 -2.66 13.35
N HIS A 200 7.00 -3.02 14.36
CA HIS A 200 7.46 -3.33 15.71
C HIS A 200 8.37 -4.57 15.86
N TYR A 201 8.49 -5.40 14.81
CA TYR A 201 9.48 -6.49 14.71
C TYR A 201 10.84 -6.05 14.12
N LEU A 202 10.95 -4.86 13.51
CA LEU A 202 12.23 -4.24 13.12
C LEU A 202 12.62 -3.07 14.04
N SER A 203 11.87 -2.81 15.11
CA SER A 203 12.18 -1.72 16.04
C SER A 203 13.37 -2.06 16.95
N GLY A 204 14.29 -1.10 17.10
CA GLY A 204 15.45 -1.22 17.99
C GLY A 204 16.41 -2.34 17.59
N ASN A 205 16.88 -3.10 18.58
CA ASN A 205 17.82 -4.21 18.37
C ASN A 205 17.24 -5.38 17.55
N LYS A 206 15.91 -5.51 17.40
CA LYS A 206 15.33 -6.59 16.58
C LYS A 206 15.78 -6.53 15.12
N ALA A 207 16.08 -5.34 14.58
CA ALA A 207 16.63 -5.19 13.24
C ALA A 207 17.99 -5.88 13.03
N THR A 208 18.73 -6.21 14.10
CA THR A 208 20.00 -6.98 14.04
C THR A 208 19.81 -8.47 14.35
N GLN A 209 18.57 -8.95 14.49
CA GLN A 209 18.22 -10.34 14.79
C GLN A 209 17.56 -11.06 13.61
N ARG A 210 17.60 -10.46 12.41
CA ARG A 210 16.95 -11.00 11.20
C ARG A 210 17.66 -12.27 10.72
N PRO A 211 16.93 -13.31 10.28
CA PRO A 211 17.53 -14.42 9.55
C PRO A 211 18.23 -13.94 8.27
N PHE A 212 19.43 -14.44 8.02
CA PHE A 212 20.30 -14.02 6.93
C PHE A 212 20.71 -15.21 6.04
N ASP A 213 21.42 -14.92 4.94
CA ASP A 213 21.88 -15.89 3.92
C ASP A 213 20.80 -16.87 3.42
N VAL A 214 19.58 -16.35 3.26
CA VAL A 214 18.40 -17.13 2.83
C VAL A 214 18.52 -17.57 1.37
N ILE A 215 18.70 -18.88 1.18
CA ILE A 215 18.84 -19.56 -0.13
C ILE A 215 17.72 -20.59 -0.26
N LEU A 216 16.88 -20.43 -1.30
CA LEU A 216 15.87 -21.43 -1.67
C LEU A 216 16.44 -22.40 -2.71
N SER A 217 16.04 -23.68 -2.67
CA SER A 217 16.39 -24.65 -3.71
C SER A 217 15.77 -24.35 -5.09
N SER A 218 14.71 -23.54 -5.14
CA SER A 218 14.12 -23.00 -6.36
C SER A 218 13.47 -21.62 -6.12
N ARG A 219 13.47 -20.77 -7.14
CA ARG A 219 12.61 -19.55 -7.19
C ARG A 219 11.37 -19.72 -8.08
N HIS A 220 11.21 -20.88 -8.70
CA HIS A 220 10.00 -21.30 -9.41
C HIS A 220 9.33 -22.40 -8.58
N LEU A 221 8.23 -22.05 -7.93
CA LEU A 221 7.48 -22.92 -7.02
C LEU A 221 6.12 -23.26 -7.63
N VAL A 222 5.45 -24.28 -7.10
CA VAL A 222 4.15 -24.75 -7.62
C VAL A 222 3.22 -25.05 -6.44
N SER A 223 1.98 -24.57 -6.50
CA SER A 223 0.96 -24.85 -5.48
C SER A 223 0.33 -26.22 -5.74
N ASN A 224 1.04 -27.30 -5.39
CA ASN A 224 0.64 -28.70 -5.59
C ASN A 224 0.94 -29.61 -4.39
N GLY A 225 1.18 -29.05 -3.19
CA GLY A 225 1.67 -29.82 -2.04
C GLY A 225 3.13 -30.29 -2.14
N GLY A 226 3.87 -29.88 -3.18
CA GLY A 226 5.28 -30.20 -3.38
C GLY A 226 6.19 -29.54 -2.35
N ILE A 227 7.38 -30.10 -2.14
CA ILE A 227 8.36 -29.63 -1.17
C ILE A 227 9.50 -28.89 -1.87
N PHE A 228 9.97 -27.81 -1.24
CA PHE A 228 11.24 -27.13 -1.58
C PHE A 228 12.05 -26.89 -0.30
N THR A 229 13.36 -26.77 -0.41
CA THR A 229 14.27 -26.63 0.74
C THR A 229 14.69 -25.16 0.87
N ILE A 230 14.72 -24.64 2.09
CA ILE A 230 15.31 -23.34 2.42
C ILE A 230 16.53 -23.56 3.31
N LYS A 231 17.64 -22.88 2.99
CA LYS A 231 18.79 -22.70 3.86
C LYS A 231 18.86 -21.27 4.34
N PHE A 232 19.24 -21.05 5.59
CA PHE A 232 19.43 -19.72 6.19
C PHE A 232 20.24 -19.85 7.49
N SER A 233 20.70 -18.72 8.03
CA SER A 233 21.39 -18.67 9.31
C SER A 233 20.73 -17.67 10.27
N VAL A 234 20.86 -17.90 11.58
CA VAL A 234 20.29 -17.08 12.66
C VAL A 234 21.35 -16.61 13.66
N HIS A 235 21.12 -15.47 14.32
CA HIS A 235 22.14 -14.80 15.14
C HIS A 235 22.31 -15.37 16.57
N LYS A 236 21.38 -16.19 17.05
CA LYS A 236 21.33 -16.71 18.43
C LYS A 236 20.44 -17.95 18.49
N GLU A 237 20.39 -18.58 19.67
CA GLU A 237 19.33 -19.54 19.99
C GLU A 237 17.95 -18.89 19.74
N ALA A 238 17.17 -19.51 18.86
CA ALA A 238 15.83 -19.10 18.49
C ALA A 238 14.85 -20.25 18.73
N ILE A 239 13.61 -19.89 19.05
CA ILE A 239 12.61 -20.82 19.57
C ILE A 239 11.54 -21.07 18.49
N ASP A 240 11.03 -19.99 17.89
CA ASP A 240 9.91 -20.02 16.95
C ASP A 240 10.35 -19.71 15.52
N LEU A 241 9.66 -20.33 14.56
CA LEU A 241 9.89 -20.21 13.12
C LEU A 241 8.56 -20.19 12.38
N HIS A 242 8.35 -19.23 11.49
CA HIS A 242 7.29 -19.25 10.49
C HIS A 242 7.89 -19.04 9.10
N ILE A 243 7.43 -19.81 8.12
CA ILE A 243 7.78 -19.61 6.70
C ILE A 243 6.59 -18.99 5.99
N VAL A 244 6.77 -17.77 5.50
CA VAL A 244 5.67 -16.91 5.07
C VAL A 244 5.71 -16.72 3.56
N LEU A 245 4.66 -17.18 2.87
CA LEU A 245 4.42 -16.94 1.46
C LEU A 245 3.47 -15.75 1.31
N TYR A 246 4.02 -14.60 0.95
CA TYR A 246 3.31 -13.33 0.80
C TYR A 246 3.10 -12.97 -0.67
N GLN A 247 1.93 -12.44 -1.01
CA GLN A 247 1.68 -11.75 -2.27
C GLN A 247 0.99 -10.43 -1.94
N GLY A 248 1.65 -9.31 -2.25
CA GLY A 248 1.09 -7.97 -1.99
C GLY A 248 0.00 -7.55 -2.99
N GLY A 249 0.00 -8.13 -4.19
CA GLY A 249 -1.00 -7.82 -5.22
C GLY A 249 -0.89 -6.37 -5.70
N PHE A 250 -2.04 -5.73 -5.88
CA PHE A 250 -2.15 -4.31 -6.25
C PHE A 250 -3.02 -3.57 -5.24
N VAL A 251 -2.73 -2.29 -4.99
CA VAL A 251 -3.47 -1.45 -4.03
C VAL A 251 -3.86 -0.11 -4.66
N THR A 252 -5.12 0.27 -4.51
CA THR A 252 -5.61 1.63 -4.80
C THR A 252 -6.97 1.84 -4.11
N HIS A 253 -7.31 3.07 -3.72
CA HIS A 253 -8.64 3.40 -3.16
C HIS A 253 -9.03 2.50 -1.97
N SER A 254 -8.08 2.14 -1.10
CA SER A 254 -8.24 1.18 0.00
C SER A 254 -8.80 -0.19 -0.39
N LEU A 255 -8.62 -0.58 -1.65
CA LEU A 255 -8.91 -1.90 -2.20
C LEU A 255 -7.59 -2.59 -2.55
N HIS A 256 -7.36 -3.75 -1.92
CA HIS A 256 -6.19 -4.60 -2.12
C HIS A 256 -6.55 -5.80 -2.99
N MET A 257 -6.15 -5.79 -4.26
CA MET A 257 -6.45 -6.84 -5.23
C MET A 257 -5.40 -7.96 -5.15
N GLY A 258 -5.81 -9.14 -4.66
CA GLY A 258 -4.97 -10.34 -4.61
C GLY A 258 -4.02 -10.44 -3.41
N HIS A 259 -3.93 -9.38 -2.60
CA HIS A 259 -3.16 -9.34 -1.35
C HIS A 259 -3.50 -10.53 -0.44
N ARG A 260 -2.50 -11.35 -0.11
CA ARG A 260 -2.62 -12.52 0.76
C ARG A 260 -1.31 -12.83 1.47
N MET A 261 -1.41 -13.54 2.58
CA MET A 261 -0.28 -14.10 3.30
C MET A 261 -0.65 -15.51 3.76
N LEU A 262 0.27 -16.45 3.60
CA LEU A 262 0.12 -17.85 3.98
C LEU A 262 1.32 -18.26 4.82
N TYR A 263 1.09 -19.02 5.88
CA TYR A 263 2.14 -19.74 6.59
C TYR A 263 2.25 -21.14 5.99
N LEU A 264 3.48 -21.58 5.70
CA LEU A 264 3.77 -22.85 5.06
C LEU A 264 4.27 -23.88 6.09
N ASP A 265 3.75 -25.11 6.01
CA ASP A 265 4.20 -26.23 6.83
C ASP A 265 5.66 -26.58 6.51
N TYR A 266 6.51 -26.71 7.53
CA TYR A 266 7.92 -27.03 7.37
C TYR A 266 8.37 -28.21 8.25
N LYS A 267 9.52 -28.79 7.93
CA LYS A 267 10.20 -29.86 8.67
C LYS A 267 11.71 -29.61 8.70
N GLY A 268 12.39 -30.18 9.69
CA GLY A 268 13.86 -30.07 9.82
C GLY A 268 14.36 -28.82 10.56
N TRP A 269 13.48 -27.95 11.07
CA TRP A 269 13.87 -26.87 11.98
C TRP A 269 14.54 -27.44 13.24
N LYS A 270 15.62 -26.79 13.68
CA LYS A 270 16.35 -27.15 14.88
C LYS A 270 16.55 -25.94 15.78
N ALA A 271 15.66 -25.73 16.74
CA ALA A 271 15.83 -24.68 17.73
C ALA A 271 17.23 -24.76 18.39
N GLY A 272 17.94 -23.64 18.43
CA GLY A 272 19.30 -23.55 18.98
C GLY A 272 20.46 -23.68 17.99
N GLU A 273 20.30 -24.30 16.81
CA GLU A 273 21.37 -24.32 15.79
C GLU A 273 21.44 -23.00 15.00
N ILE A 274 22.65 -22.53 14.65
CA ILE A 274 22.87 -21.30 13.89
C ILE A 274 22.50 -21.48 12.41
N ASP A 275 22.99 -22.55 11.78
CA ASP A 275 22.79 -22.83 10.36
C ASP A 275 21.65 -23.83 10.16
N GLN A 276 20.69 -23.46 9.31
CA GLN A 276 19.41 -24.15 9.21
C GLN A 276 19.19 -24.65 7.78
N VAL A 277 18.64 -25.86 7.66
CA VAL A 277 18.23 -26.48 6.40
C VAL A 277 16.88 -27.13 6.64
N ILE A 278 15.82 -26.50 6.12
CA ILE A 278 14.43 -26.93 6.33
C ILE A 278 13.78 -27.31 5.02
N ASP A 279 12.90 -28.30 5.05
CA ASP A 279 12.01 -28.64 3.95
C ASP A 279 10.65 -27.99 4.19
N VAL A 280 10.14 -27.26 3.19
CA VAL A 280 8.92 -26.44 3.24
C VAL A 280 7.92 -26.94 2.21
N THR A 281 6.68 -27.09 2.64
CA THR A 281 5.57 -27.63 1.85
C THR A 281 4.80 -26.48 1.19
N MET A 282 4.67 -26.52 -0.13
CA MET A 282 3.82 -25.57 -0.87
C MET A 282 2.33 -25.82 -0.59
N PRO A 283 1.46 -24.80 -0.74
CA PRO A 283 0.02 -24.97 -0.63
C PRO A 283 -0.51 -26.06 -1.58
N PRO A 284 -1.61 -26.74 -1.22
CA PRO A 284 -2.07 -27.94 -1.93
C PRO A 284 -2.56 -27.67 -3.35
N ASP A 285 -3.11 -26.48 -3.61
CA ASP A 285 -3.66 -26.11 -4.92
C ASP A 285 -3.56 -24.60 -5.22
N SER A 286 -3.92 -24.25 -6.46
CA SER A 286 -3.98 -22.86 -6.96
C SER A 286 -5.23 -22.07 -6.54
N ASN A 287 -6.16 -22.63 -5.75
CA ASN A 287 -7.21 -21.85 -5.10
C ASN A 287 -6.63 -21.14 -3.86
N VAL A 288 -5.82 -21.88 -3.09
CA VAL A 288 -5.14 -21.40 -1.88
C VAL A 288 -4.05 -20.38 -2.25
N ALA A 289 -3.14 -20.76 -3.15
CA ALA A 289 -2.11 -19.86 -3.69
C ALA A 289 -2.14 -19.87 -5.23
N PRO A 290 -2.96 -18.99 -5.86
CA PRO A 290 -3.02 -18.82 -7.31
C PRO A 290 -1.67 -18.41 -7.91
N PRO A 291 -1.42 -18.70 -9.20
CA PRO A 291 -0.15 -18.35 -9.85
C PRO A 291 0.14 -16.85 -9.84
N GLY A 292 1.42 -16.49 -9.77
CA GLY A 292 1.87 -15.10 -9.84
C GLY A 292 3.20 -14.86 -9.12
N ALA A 293 3.49 -13.59 -8.90
CA ALA A 293 4.61 -13.13 -8.08
C ALA A 293 4.27 -13.27 -6.59
N TYR A 294 5.24 -13.78 -5.82
CA TYR A 294 5.20 -13.90 -4.36
C TYR A 294 6.57 -13.57 -3.75
N VAL A 295 6.59 -13.43 -2.44
CA VAL A 295 7.78 -13.25 -1.61
C VAL A 295 7.76 -14.29 -0.50
N VAL A 296 8.86 -15.03 -0.34
CA VAL A 296 9.07 -15.92 0.82
C VAL A 296 9.87 -15.17 1.88
N TYR A 297 9.32 -15.02 3.09
CA TYR A 297 10.08 -14.58 4.26
C TYR A 297 10.34 -15.77 5.19
N VAL A 298 11.53 -15.81 5.78
CA VAL A 298 11.83 -16.65 6.94
C VAL A 298 11.66 -15.76 8.17
N VAL A 299 10.74 -16.09 9.06
CA VAL A 299 10.42 -15.29 10.25
C VAL A 299 10.81 -16.09 11.48
N VAL A 300 11.70 -15.55 12.32
CA VAL A 300 12.26 -16.24 13.48
C VAL A 300 12.09 -15.37 14.72
N ASP A 301 11.51 -15.93 15.78
CA ASP A 301 11.08 -15.19 16.98
C ASP A 301 10.29 -13.88 16.63
N GLY A 302 9.47 -13.95 15.57
CA GLY A 302 8.70 -12.81 15.03
C GLY A 302 9.48 -11.83 14.12
N VAL A 303 10.79 -12.03 13.89
CA VAL A 303 11.62 -11.13 13.06
C VAL A 303 11.83 -11.70 11.65
N PRO A 304 11.43 -10.99 10.57
CA PRO A 304 11.56 -11.46 9.19
C PRO A 304 12.96 -11.26 8.62
N SER A 305 13.38 -12.22 7.79
CA SER A 305 14.53 -12.12 6.89
C SER A 305 14.37 -11.00 5.86
N MET A 306 15.39 -10.80 5.01
CA MET A 306 15.14 -10.21 3.69
C MET A 306 14.28 -11.16 2.86
N GLY A 307 13.17 -10.65 2.34
CA GLY A 307 12.17 -11.38 1.58
C GLY A 307 12.69 -11.82 0.21
N GLN A 308 12.46 -13.08 -0.12
CA GLN A 308 12.95 -13.73 -1.33
C GLN A 308 11.85 -13.78 -2.39
N PHE A 309 12.01 -13.01 -3.46
CA PHE A 309 11.07 -13.04 -4.58
C PHE A 309 11.08 -14.41 -5.27
N VAL A 310 9.88 -14.92 -5.55
CA VAL A 310 9.61 -16.21 -6.21
C VAL A 310 8.42 -16.09 -7.16
N MET A 311 8.38 -16.96 -8.18
CA MET A 311 7.22 -17.14 -9.05
C MET A 311 6.51 -18.44 -8.69
N VAL A 312 5.21 -18.35 -8.37
CA VAL A 312 4.33 -19.50 -8.17
C VAL A 312 3.63 -19.81 -9.49
N GLY A 313 3.78 -21.03 -9.98
CA GLY A 313 3.11 -21.54 -11.18
C GLY A 313 1.86 -22.37 -10.86
N ASN A 314 1.03 -22.60 -11.89
CA ASN A 314 0.02 -23.65 -11.84
C ASN A 314 0.70 -25.03 -11.71
N PRO A 315 0.05 -26.01 -11.05
CA PRO A 315 0.34 -27.41 -11.31
C PRO A 315 0.24 -27.69 -12.81
N VAL A 316 1.33 -28.17 -13.40
CA VAL A 316 1.25 -28.74 -14.75
C VAL A 316 0.37 -29.98 -14.65
N GLN A 317 -0.86 -29.91 -15.17
CA GLN A 317 -1.63 -31.12 -15.43
C GLN A 317 -0.79 -31.99 -16.37
N SER A 318 -0.45 -33.19 -15.93
CA SER A 318 0.24 -34.17 -16.76
C SER A 318 -0.70 -34.61 -17.87
N ASP A 319 -0.64 -33.93 -19.01
CA ASP A 319 -1.49 -34.22 -20.16
C ASP A 319 -1.28 -35.69 -20.55
N LYS A 320 -2.35 -36.49 -20.47
CA LYS A 320 -2.28 -37.94 -20.60
C LYS A 320 -2.15 -38.34 -22.07
N GLY A 321 -0.97 -38.10 -22.62
CA GLY A 321 -0.47 -38.75 -23.82
C GLY A 321 -1.34 -38.59 -25.06
N LYS A 322 -1.71 -37.36 -25.43
CA LYS A 322 -2.19 -37.11 -26.80
C LYS A 322 -1.05 -37.42 -27.77
N HIS A 323 -1.26 -38.46 -28.58
CA HIS A 323 -0.37 -38.82 -29.68
C HIS A 323 -0.57 -37.85 -30.85
N GLY A 324 0.54 -37.41 -31.46
CA GLY A 324 0.54 -36.43 -32.56
C GLY A 324 0.65 -34.98 -32.03
N ASP A 325 1.58 -34.14 -32.49
CA ASP A 325 2.56 -34.30 -33.56
C ASP A 325 3.99 -33.90 -33.15
N LYS A 326 4.98 -34.43 -33.88
CA LYS A 326 6.39 -34.05 -33.72
C LYS A 326 6.65 -32.72 -34.40
N VAL A 327 6.79 -31.64 -33.64
CA VAL A 327 7.47 -30.43 -34.11
C VAL A 327 8.97 -30.57 -33.83
N SER A 328 9.79 -30.45 -34.87
CA SER A 328 11.26 -30.54 -34.79
C SER A 328 11.86 -29.24 -34.25
N ALA A 329 12.95 -29.36 -33.47
CA ALA A 329 13.58 -28.21 -32.83
C ALA A 329 14.47 -27.39 -33.80
N THR A 330 13.89 -26.37 -34.44
CA THR A 330 14.61 -25.28 -35.12
C THR A 330 13.75 -24.01 -35.20
N GLU A 331 13.73 -23.16 -34.15
CA GLU A 331 13.24 -21.77 -34.26
C GLU A 331 13.65 -20.87 -33.05
N ALA A 332 14.92 -20.94 -32.64
CA ALA A 332 15.47 -20.06 -31.60
C ALA A 332 16.09 -18.76 -32.16
N ASP A 333 16.59 -18.79 -33.40
CA ASP A 333 17.39 -17.71 -34.00
C ASP A 333 16.58 -16.81 -34.97
N ALA A 334 15.35 -16.44 -34.59
CA ALA A 334 14.37 -15.84 -35.51
C ALA A 334 13.70 -14.53 -35.02
N GLN A 335 14.29 -13.78 -34.07
CA GLN A 335 13.75 -12.48 -33.64
C GLN A 335 14.71 -11.27 -33.62
N GLU A 336 16.00 -11.43 -33.96
CA GLU A 336 16.92 -10.28 -34.04
C GLU A 336 16.94 -9.60 -35.44
N GLU A 337 16.52 -10.29 -36.51
CA GLU A 337 16.66 -9.78 -37.89
C GLU A 337 15.47 -8.93 -38.43
N GLN A 338 14.50 -8.52 -37.59
CA GLN A 338 13.39 -7.65 -38.02
C GLN A 338 13.51 -6.17 -37.64
N LYS A 339 14.60 -5.76 -36.96
CA LYS A 339 14.82 -4.33 -36.62
C LYS A 339 15.61 -3.52 -37.67
N SER A 340 16.11 -4.16 -38.73
CA SER A 340 17.01 -3.56 -39.72
C SER A 340 16.35 -3.17 -41.05
N LYS A 341 15.08 -3.52 -41.29
CA LYS A 341 14.41 -3.40 -42.60
C LYS A 341 13.19 -2.44 -42.62
N GLN A 342 13.23 -1.38 -41.80
CA GLN A 342 12.22 -0.30 -41.77
C GLN A 342 12.84 1.12 -41.82
N SER A 343 14.05 1.29 -42.34
CA SER A 343 14.74 2.58 -42.48
C SER A 343 15.18 2.92 -43.92
N GLU A 344 14.93 2.03 -44.89
CA GLU A 344 15.44 2.13 -46.26
C GLU A 344 14.31 2.04 -47.31
N LYS A 345 13.27 2.89 -47.16
CA LYS A 345 12.22 3.01 -48.19
C LYS A 345 11.52 4.36 -48.34
N ASP A 346 12.09 5.43 -47.78
CA ASP A 346 11.59 6.80 -47.95
C ASP A 346 12.74 7.80 -48.24
N LYS A 347 13.16 7.86 -49.52
CA LYS A 347 13.70 9.05 -50.24
C LYS A 347 14.44 8.68 -51.55
N VAL A 348 13.75 8.71 -52.69
CA VAL A 348 14.12 9.46 -53.91
C VAL A 348 12.81 9.67 -54.69
N GLY A 349 12.39 10.88 -55.06
CA GLY A 349 12.91 12.21 -54.73
C GLY A 349 12.36 13.29 -55.68
N LYS A 350 12.65 14.56 -55.39
CA LYS A 350 12.70 15.64 -56.39
C LYS A 350 13.60 16.78 -55.91
N ASN A 351 14.18 17.50 -56.86
CA ASN A 351 15.34 18.37 -56.66
C ASN A 351 14.93 19.80 -56.21
N ILE A 352 15.88 20.54 -55.63
CA ILE A 352 16.51 21.72 -56.28
C ILE A 352 17.76 22.17 -55.49
N VAL A 353 18.77 22.66 -56.23
CA VAL A 353 19.98 23.45 -55.87
C VAL A 353 19.95 24.08 -54.46
N GLY A 354 20.97 23.98 -53.58
CA GLY A 354 22.43 24.02 -53.79
C GLY A 354 22.97 25.45 -53.53
N PRO A 355 24.30 25.72 -53.45
CA PRO A 355 25.48 24.85 -53.31
C PRO A 355 26.17 25.15 -51.92
N LYS A 356 27.47 25.04 -51.58
CA LYS A 356 28.70 24.33 -52.02
C LYS A 356 29.74 24.34 -50.86
N ASP A 357 30.79 23.52 -50.95
CA ASP A 357 32.19 23.69 -50.49
C ASP A 357 32.59 24.04 -49.03
N ASP A 358 33.75 23.60 -48.50
CA ASP A 358 34.55 22.38 -48.72
C ASP A 358 35.65 22.25 -47.62
N GLN A 359 36.17 21.02 -47.39
CA GLN A 359 37.53 20.72 -46.84
C GLN A 359 37.95 21.22 -45.41
N LYS A 360 38.98 20.68 -44.72
CA LYS A 360 39.53 19.30 -44.57
C LYS A 360 40.61 19.28 -43.44
N ILE A 361 40.76 18.14 -42.74
CA ILE A 361 42.00 17.63 -42.06
C ILE A 361 42.60 18.47 -40.89
N GLY A 362 43.09 17.81 -39.82
CA GLY A 362 43.99 18.45 -38.84
C GLY A 362 44.26 17.67 -37.53
N ASN A 363 45.21 16.72 -37.55
CA ASN A 363 45.61 15.89 -36.40
C ASN A 363 46.15 16.69 -35.18
N GLY A 364 46.01 16.15 -33.96
CA GLY A 364 46.90 16.48 -32.83
C GLY A 364 46.30 16.26 -31.42
N PRO A 365 46.80 15.31 -30.61
CA PRO A 365 46.34 15.10 -29.23
C PRO A 365 47.22 15.80 -28.18
N LYS A 366 46.67 16.01 -26.97
CA LYS A 366 47.41 15.90 -25.69
C LYS A 366 46.48 15.93 -24.47
N ASP A 367 46.79 15.07 -23.51
CA ASP A 367 46.30 15.10 -22.13
C ASP A 367 47.00 16.21 -21.32
N ASP A 368 46.40 16.69 -20.23
CA ASP A 368 46.74 16.20 -18.86
C ASP A 368 45.72 16.69 -17.81
N LYS A 369 45.91 16.27 -16.55
CA LYS A 369 45.08 16.56 -15.36
C LYS A 369 45.60 17.78 -14.60
N GLY A 370 44.71 18.43 -13.85
CA GLY A 370 45.09 19.44 -12.84
C GLY A 370 44.11 19.46 -11.66
N LYS A 371 44.62 19.54 -10.42
CA LYS A 371 43.83 19.62 -9.18
C LYS A 371 44.27 20.83 -8.33
N GLY A 372 43.29 21.58 -7.81
CA GLY A 372 43.18 21.92 -6.39
C GLY A 372 43.91 23.15 -5.84
N GLU A 373 43.23 23.79 -4.87
CA GLU A 373 43.75 24.75 -3.85
C GLU A 373 44.26 26.12 -4.39
N LYS A 374 44.23 27.25 -3.65
CA LYS A 374 43.68 27.60 -2.31
C LYS A 374 43.47 29.14 -2.20
N ALA A 375 42.63 29.56 -1.25
CA ALA A 375 42.60 30.84 -0.49
C ALA A 375 42.64 32.22 -1.20
N ASP A 376 41.90 33.21 -0.65
CA ASP A 376 42.47 34.43 0.00
C ASP A 376 41.37 35.39 0.51
N GLU A 377 41.72 36.31 1.44
CA GLU A 377 40.84 37.31 2.06
C GLU A 377 40.97 38.70 1.40
N ILE A 378 39.85 39.45 1.24
CA ILE A 378 39.86 40.93 1.06
C ILE A 378 38.59 41.57 1.65
N GLY A 379 38.74 42.68 2.39
CA GLY A 379 37.72 43.76 2.47
C GLY A 379 37.24 44.15 3.88
N ASP A 380 37.32 45.45 4.21
CA ASP A 380 37.01 46.01 5.55
C ASP A 380 36.50 47.48 5.47
N LYS A 381 35.78 47.95 6.50
CA LYS A 381 35.25 49.32 6.78
C LYS A 381 34.09 49.81 5.87
N LYS A 382 33.15 50.68 6.29
CA LYS A 382 32.66 51.21 7.61
C LYS A 382 31.24 51.80 7.36
N ALA A 383 30.25 51.74 8.28
CA ALA A 383 29.94 52.67 9.40
C ALA A 383 29.70 54.15 8.98
N THR A 384 28.85 54.99 9.60
CA THR A 384 28.32 55.10 10.99
C THR A 384 26.95 55.80 11.06
N GLY A 385 26.23 55.79 12.20
CA GLY A 385 25.06 56.68 12.40
C GLY A 385 24.21 56.51 13.69
N ASP A 386 24.80 56.61 14.88
CA ASP A 386 24.08 56.48 16.16
C ASP A 386 23.41 57.77 16.70
N LYS A 387 22.47 57.61 17.66
CA LYS A 387 22.18 58.42 18.89
C LYS A 387 20.68 58.65 19.19
N GLU A 388 20.20 58.88 20.43
CA GLU A 388 20.55 58.44 21.81
C GLU A 388 19.45 58.97 22.81
N SER A 389 19.57 58.71 24.12
CA SER A 389 18.72 59.20 25.26
C SER A 389 17.24 58.71 25.32
N GLN A 390 16.66 58.21 26.44
CA GLN A 390 16.51 58.66 27.86
C GLN A 390 15.39 59.73 28.06
N ASP A 391 14.55 59.77 29.11
CA ASP A 391 14.49 59.01 30.40
C ASP A 391 13.09 59.09 31.11
N LYS A 392 12.83 58.18 32.08
CA LYS A 392 12.06 58.29 33.37
C LYS A 392 10.57 58.74 33.55
N ASP A 393 9.82 57.84 34.22
CA ASP A 393 9.12 57.96 35.54
C ASP A 393 7.67 58.48 35.79
N LYS A 394 7.00 57.76 36.73
CA LYS A 394 6.03 58.20 37.81
C LYS A 394 4.52 58.45 37.50
N GLN A 395 3.53 58.22 38.39
CA GLN A 395 3.43 57.49 39.70
C GLN A 395 1.93 57.26 40.12
N GLY A 396 1.65 56.35 41.08
CA GLY A 396 0.36 56.19 41.84
C GLY A 396 -0.39 54.87 41.54
N ASP A 397 -0.65 53.94 42.49
CA ASP A 397 -1.51 53.95 43.72
C ASP A 397 -2.94 53.44 43.44
N ASP A 398 -3.62 52.61 44.26
CA ASP A 398 -3.31 51.94 45.55
C ASP A 398 -4.24 50.67 45.70
N GLY A 399 -3.98 49.72 46.60
CA GLY A 399 -4.89 48.58 46.87
C GLY A 399 -4.34 47.28 47.52
N LYS A 400 -4.23 47.26 48.85
CA LYS A 400 -4.00 46.12 49.78
C LYS A 400 -5.23 45.17 49.89
N GLU A 401 -5.29 43.98 50.54
CA GLU A 401 -4.47 43.04 51.35
C GLU A 401 -5.31 41.72 51.47
N ASP A 402 -4.90 40.50 51.83
CA ASP A 402 -3.62 39.77 52.03
C ASP A 402 -3.93 38.24 51.86
N GLY A 403 -3.20 37.18 52.28
CA GLY A 403 -1.97 37.04 53.08
C GLY A 403 -1.53 35.56 53.28
N GLU A 404 -0.40 35.39 53.99
CA GLU A 404 0.20 34.22 54.70
C GLU A 404 -0.38 32.76 54.60
N LYS A 405 0.39 31.65 54.67
CA LYS A 405 1.85 31.34 54.74
C LYS A 405 2.10 29.81 54.63
N ASP A 406 3.34 29.43 54.25
CA ASP A 406 4.15 28.25 54.66
C ASP A 406 3.52 26.82 54.59
N GLU A 407 4.24 25.68 54.69
CA GLU A 407 5.66 25.39 54.96
C GLU A 407 6.16 24.15 54.16
N GLN A 408 7.43 23.76 54.33
CA GLN A 408 8.10 22.58 53.74
C GLN A 408 7.79 21.31 54.58
N GLU A 409 8.03 20.05 54.20
CA GLU A 409 9.29 19.43 53.74
C GLU A 409 9.03 17.96 53.30
N SER A 410 10.06 17.21 52.93
CA SER A 410 10.00 15.79 52.55
C SER A 410 10.75 14.88 53.55
N LYS A 411 10.24 13.65 53.74
CA LYS A 411 10.99 12.38 53.97
C LYS A 411 9.98 11.22 53.87
N GLY A 412 10.47 10.00 53.62
CA GLY A 412 9.61 8.84 53.35
C GLY A 412 9.98 7.58 54.14
N GLU A 413 9.11 6.58 54.02
CA GLU A 413 9.28 5.16 54.40
C GLU A 413 9.51 4.82 55.90
N PRO A 414 9.33 3.54 56.32
CA PRO A 414 8.51 2.48 55.73
C PRO A 414 7.56 1.77 56.73
N LYS A 415 6.55 1.04 56.22
CA LYS A 415 6.18 -0.31 56.69
C LYS A 415 5.17 -1.00 55.79
#